data_AF-A0A2N2HSI4-F1
#
_entry.id   AF-A0A2N2HSI4-F1
#
_cell.length_a   1.000
_cell.length_b   1.000
_cell.length_c   1.000
_cell.angle_alpha   90.00
_cell.angle_beta   90.00
_cell.angle_gamma   90.00
#
_symmetry.space_group_name_H-M   'P 1'
#
loop_
_entity.id
_entity.type
_entity.pdbx_description
1 polymer ?
#
loop_
_entity_poly.entity_id
_entity_poly.type
_entity_poly.pdbx_seq_one_letter_code
_entity_poly.pdbx_strand_id
1 'polypeptide(L)'
;MFRARGRFDYFTWNFRSETDAVRLEGTISAPREAFIGLNYYNPPGGSKHCLNTKIASCELNLTRKREDRGAAAEILSTRHRAAFEILTDDRGHGVEISA
;
A
#
# COMPACT_ATOMS: atom_id res chain seq x y z
N MET A 1 -9.90 8.81 -19.42
CA MET A 1 -8.48 8.91 -18.99
C MET A 1 -8.37 8.38 -17.57
N PHE A 2 -7.61 7.31 -17.33
CA PHE A 2 -7.40 6.75 -16.00
C PHE A 2 -6.47 7.66 -15.20
N ARG A 3 -6.88 8.13 -14.02
CA ARG A 3 -6.07 9.01 -13.17
C ARG A 3 -5.93 8.41 -11.77
N ALA A 4 -4.76 7.86 -11.49
CA ALA A 4 -4.39 7.39 -10.17
C ALA A 4 -3.80 8.53 -9.34
N ARG A 5 -4.13 8.57 -8.05
CA ARG A 5 -3.52 9.45 -7.03
C ARG A 5 -3.18 8.63 -5.82
N GLY A 6 -2.09 8.95 -5.15
CA GLY A 6 -1.70 8.30 -3.92
C GLY A 6 -0.90 9.21 -3.01
N ARG A 7 -0.98 8.95 -1.71
CA ARG A 7 -0.12 9.48 -0.67
C ARG A 7 0.55 8.29 0.02
N PHE A 8 1.87 8.24 -0.07
CA PHE A 8 2.67 7.10 0.35
C PHE A 8 3.61 7.54 1.47
N ASP A 9 3.31 7.12 2.70
CA ASP A 9 4.21 7.20 3.86
C ASP A 9 4.79 5.80 4.14
N TYR A 10 5.66 5.63 5.14
CA TYR A 10 6.22 4.32 5.48
C TYR A 10 5.21 3.30 5.96
N PHE A 11 4.21 3.73 6.73
CA PHE A 11 3.34 2.79 7.47
C PHE A 11 1.88 2.92 7.09
N THR A 12 1.55 3.84 6.18
CA THR A 12 0.19 4.02 5.68
C THR A 12 0.22 4.61 4.29
N TRP A 13 -0.44 3.93 3.36
CA TRP A 13 -0.68 4.41 2.01
C TRP A 13 -2.17 4.65 1.83
N ASN A 14 -2.50 5.78 1.21
CA ASN A 14 -3.85 6.07 0.73
C ASN A 14 -3.78 6.20 -0.78
N PHE A 15 -4.64 5.52 -1.51
CA PHE A 15 -4.65 5.55 -2.96
C PHE A 15 -6.07 5.58 -3.51
N ARG A 16 -6.21 6.21 -4.67
CA ARG A 16 -7.48 6.31 -5.38
C ARG A 16 -7.25 6.20 -6.86
N SER A 17 -8.15 5.50 -7.54
CA SER A 17 -8.27 5.58 -8.99
C SER A 17 -9.72 5.46 -9.41
N GLU A 18 -10.02 5.92 -10.63
CA GLU A 18 -11.36 5.77 -11.18
C GLU A 18 -11.36 5.66 -12.71
N THR A 19 -12.39 4.99 -13.20
CA THR A 19 -12.86 5.02 -14.58
C THR A 19 -14.29 5.57 -14.61
N ASP A 20 -14.93 5.60 -15.76
CA ASP A 20 -16.33 6.03 -15.88
C ASP A 20 -17.29 5.02 -15.23
N ALA A 21 -16.90 3.74 -15.12
CA ALA A 21 -17.72 2.68 -14.55
C ALA A 21 -17.48 2.43 -13.06
N VAL A 22 -16.28 2.75 -12.53
CA VAL A 22 -15.91 2.38 -11.16
C VAL A 22 -14.98 3.40 -10.52
N ARG A 23 -15.14 3.60 -9.21
CA ARG A 23 -14.17 4.28 -8.35
C ARG A 23 -13.65 3.30 -7.31
N LEU A 24 -12.35 3.36 -7.06
CA LEU A 24 -11.69 2.62 -6.00
C LEU A 24 -10.91 3.60 -5.13
N GLU A 25 -11.11 3.50 -3.83
CA GLU A 25 -10.35 4.19 -2.79
C GLU A 25 -9.81 3.13 -1.84
N GLY A 26 -8.54 3.21 -1.47
CA GLY A 26 -7.89 2.18 -0.69
C GLY A 26 -6.91 2.73 0.32
N THR A 27 -6.84 2.03 1.45
CA THR A 27 -5.86 2.27 2.50
C THR A 27 -5.17 0.96 2.83
N ILE A 28 -3.83 0.94 2.78
CA ILE A 28 -3.02 -0.16 3.32
C ILE A 28 -2.14 0.39 4.43
N SER A 29 -2.11 -0.29 5.57
CA SER A 29 -1.35 0.14 6.73
C SER A 29 -0.91 -1.03 7.59
N ALA A 30 0.18 -0.81 8.32
CA ALA A 30 0.67 -1.70 9.35
C ALA A 30 1.49 -0.89 10.35
N PRO A 31 1.49 -1.27 11.65
CA PRO A 31 2.42 -0.67 12.59
C PRO A 31 3.85 -1.01 12.18
N ARG A 32 4.80 -0.13 12.51
CA ARG A 32 6.22 -0.29 12.19
C ARG A 32 6.77 -1.63 12.67
N GLU A 33 6.34 -2.07 13.84
CA GLU A 33 6.79 -3.28 14.53
C GLU A 33 6.32 -4.56 13.80
N ALA A 34 5.41 -4.45 12.83
CA ALA A 34 4.99 -5.54 11.96
C ALA A 34 5.84 -5.67 10.68
N PHE A 35 6.82 -4.78 10.46
CA PHE A 35 7.75 -4.85 9.34
C PHE A 35 9.05 -5.53 9.74
N ILE A 36 9.60 -6.31 8.81
CA ILE A 36 11.01 -6.72 8.82
C ILE A 36 11.75 -5.86 7.79
N GLY A 37 12.89 -5.32 8.19
CA GLY A 37 13.84 -4.67 7.29
C GLY A 37 14.84 -5.67 6.74
N LEU A 38 15.17 -5.57 5.47
CA LEU A 38 16.19 -6.37 4.78
C LEU A 38 17.16 -5.45 4.04
N ASN A 39 18.45 -5.78 4.04
CA ASN A 39 19.43 -5.09 3.22
C ASN A 39 19.45 -5.68 1.80
N TYR A 40 19.09 -4.87 0.81
CA TYR A 40 19.00 -5.30 -0.59
C TYR A 40 20.20 -4.77 -1.38
N TYR A 41 21.09 -5.67 -1.81
CA TYR A 41 22.26 -5.33 -2.63
C TYR A 41 21.88 -5.11 -4.09
N ASN A 42 22.29 -3.99 -4.67
CA ASN A 42 22.00 -3.65 -6.06
C ASN A 42 23.12 -4.18 -6.97
N PRO A 43 22.83 -4.90 -8.08
CA PRO A 43 23.89 -5.46 -8.94
C PRO A 43 24.93 -4.45 -9.47
N PRO A 44 24.57 -3.20 -9.79
CA PRO A 44 25.55 -2.16 -10.15
C PRO A 44 26.37 -1.60 -8.97
N GLY A 45 26.07 -2.00 -7.73
CA GLY A 45 26.70 -1.52 -6.51
C GLY A 45 25.75 -0.73 -5.59
N GLY A 46 26.08 -0.70 -4.29
CA GLY A 46 25.29 -0.06 -3.24
C GLY A 46 24.20 -0.98 -2.66
N SER A 47 23.46 -0.46 -1.68
CA SER A 47 22.34 -1.18 -1.06
C SER A 47 21.17 -0.26 -0.74
N LYS A 48 19.96 -0.84 -0.76
CA LYS A 48 18.71 -0.21 -0.33
C LYS A 48 18.15 -0.97 0.86
N HIS A 49 17.33 -0.30 1.66
CA HIS A 49 16.52 -0.99 2.65
C HIS A 49 15.19 -1.40 2.03
N CYS A 50 14.85 -2.68 2.16
CA CYS A 50 13.53 -3.19 1.86
C CYS A 50 12.78 -3.41 3.17
N LEU A 51 11.67 -2.71 3.35
CA LEU A 51 10.77 -2.89 4.49
C LEU A 51 9.61 -3.74 4.01
N ASN A 52 9.37 -4.89 4.66
CA ASN A 52 8.34 -5.82 4.22
C ASN A 52 7.48 -6.32 5.37
N THR A 53 6.18 -6.40 5.12
CA THR A 53 5.26 -7.17 5.94
C THR A 53 4.25 -7.90 5.07
N LYS A 54 3.81 -9.08 5.52
CA LYS A 54 2.72 -9.84 4.89
C LYS A 54 1.44 -9.84 5.74
N ILE A 55 1.47 -9.15 6.87
CA ILE A 55 0.38 -9.08 7.87
C ILE A 55 -0.21 -7.68 7.99
N ALA A 56 -0.10 -6.86 6.95
CA ALA A 56 -0.75 -5.55 6.92
C ALA A 56 -2.27 -5.67 6.84
N SER A 57 -2.92 -4.59 7.29
CA SER A 57 -4.34 -4.34 7.05
C SER A 57 -4.53 -3.63 5.71
N CYS A 58 -5.61 -3.96 5.01
CA CYS A 58 -6.00 -3.26 3.79
C CYS A 58 -7.52 -3.13 3.75
N GLU A 59 -8.01 -1.95 3.39
CA GLU A 59 -9.41 -1.69 3.10
C GLU A 59 -9.52 -1.07 1.70
N LEU A 60 -10.47 -1.56 0.92
CA LEU A 60 -10.83 -1.02 -0.39
C LEU A 60 -12.33 -0.67 -0.39
N ASN A 61 -12.63 0.57 -0.73
CA ASN A 61 -13.96 1.07 -0.99
C ASN A 61 -14.18 1.11 -2.51
N LEU A 62 -15.02 0.21 -3.01
CA LEU A 62 -15.34 0.09 -4.43
C LEU A 62 -16.74 0.67 -4.69
N THR A 63 -16.84 1.70 -5.52
CA THR A 63 -18.12 2.30 -5.91
C THR A 63 -18.38 2.04 -7.38
N ARG A 64 -19.41 1.24 -7.69
CA ARG A 64 -19.88 1.04 -9.07
C ARG A 64 -20.74 2.25 -9.50
N LYS A 65 -20.34 2.94 -10.56
CA LYS A 65 -21.04 4.09 -11.14
C LYS A 65 -22.05 3.56 -12.17
N ARG A 66 -23.23 3.11 -11.74
CA ARG A 66 -24.33 2.83 -12.67
C ARG A 66 -25.12 4.11 -12.93
N GLU A 67 -25.48 4.37 -14.18
CA GLU A 67 -26.20 5.58 -14.59
C GLU A 67 -27.67 5.59 -14.10
N ASP A 68 -28.22 4.43 -13.75
CA ASP A 68 -29.67 4.20 -13.60
C ASP A 68 -30.11 3.59 -12.26
N ARG A 69 -29.19 3.02 -11.48
CA ARG A 69 -29.47 2.44 -10.14
C ARG A 69 -28.36 2.83 -9.20
N GLY A 70 -28.71 3.57 -8.14
CA GLY A 70 -27.79 4.23 -7.19
C GLY A 70 -26.49 3.47 -6.92
N ALA A 71 -25.40 4.23 -6.81
CA ALA A 71 -24.05 3.68 -6.71
C ALA A 71 -23.93 2.68 -5.55
N ALA A 72 -23.73 1.39 -5.88
CA ALA A 72 -23.49 0.36 -4.89
C ALA A 72 -22.03 0.45 -4.43
N ALA A 73 -21.83 0.74 -3.14
CA ALA A 73 -20.54 0.70 -2.48
C ALA A 73 -20.28 -0.70 -1.90
N GLU A 74 -19.09 -1.23 -2.15
CA GLU A 74 -18.62 -2.51 -1.65
C GLU A 74 -17.30 -2.28 -0.89
N ILE A 75 -17.23 -2.75 0.35
CA ILE A 75 -16.04 -2.65 1.18
C ILE A 75 -15.38 -4.02 1.24
N LEU A 76 -14.15 -4.11 0.75
CA LEU A 76 -13.31 -5.30 0.85
C LEU A 76 -12.20 -5.03 1.86
N SER A 77 -12.05 -5.89 2.86
CA SER A 77 -11.05 -5.66 3.90
C SER A 77 -10.35 -6.92 4.38
N THR A 78 -9.13 -6.72 4.86
CA THR A 78 -8.36 -7.71 5.61
C THR A 78 -7.60 -7.01 6.73
N ARG A 79 -7.43 -7.71 7.87
CA ARG A 79 -6.64 -7.20 8.99
C ARG A 79 -5.17 -7.63 8.94
N HIS A 80 -4.88 -8.84 8.46
CA HIS A 80 -3.54 -9.46 8.56
C HIS A 80 -3.19 -10.32 7.34
N ARG A 81 -3.52 -9.87 6.13
CA ARG A 81 -3.26 -10.64 4.89
C ARG A 81 -2.83 -9.77 3.71
N ALA A 82 -2.47 -8.52 3.95
CA ALA A 82 -1.96 -7.65 2.90
C ALA A 82 -0.43 -7.68 2.89
N ALA A 83 0.14 -7.93 1.71
CA ALA A 83 1.54 -7.72 1.46
C ALA A 83 1.80 -6.21 1.29
N PHE A 84 2.77 -5.69 2.01
CA PHE A 84 3.15 -4.28 1.98
C PHE A 84 4.68 -4.18 1.96
N GLU A 85 5.22 -3.61 0.88
CA GLU A 85 6.66 -3.53 0.62
C GLU A 85 7.10 -2.12 0.21
N ILE A 86 8.21 -1.66 0.80
CA ILE A 86 8.80 -0.36 0.52
C ILE A 86 10.30 -0.54 0.32
N LEU A 87 10.80 -0.07 -0.84
CA LEU A 87 12.22 0.00 -1.12
C LEU A 87 12.67 1.46 -0.99
N THR A 88 13.64 1.74 -0.12
CA THR A 88 14.08 3.12 0.17
C THR A 88 15.59 3.23 0.33
N ASP A 89 16.13 4.42 0.02
CA ASP A 89 17.51 4.81 0.34
C ASP A 89 17.64 5.46 1.73
N ASP A 90 16.51 5.92 2.28
CA ASP A 90 16.43 6.51 3.61
C ASP A 90 16.81 5.50 4.69
N ARG A 91 17.48 5.98 5.74
CA ARG A 91 17.92 5.18 6.88
C ARG A 91 17.22 5.58 8.19
N GLY A 92 16.39 6.64 8.16
CA GLY A 92 15.64 7.18 9.29
C GLY A 92 14.24 6.57 9.49
N HIS A 93 13.87 5.54 8.74
CA HIS A 93 12.54 4.90 8.81
C HIS A 93 12.26 4.16 10.14
N GLY A 94 13.28 3.93 10.97
CA GLY A 94 13.14 3.37 12.31
C GLY A 94 12.80 1.88 12.38
N VAL A 95 12.87 1.16 11.26
CA VAL A 95 12.71 -0.31 11.22
C VAL A 95 14.10 -0.93 11.34
N GLU A 96 14.25 -1.93 12.20
CA GLU A 96 15.50 -2.68 12.33
C GLU A 96 15.76 -3.52 11.06
N ILE A 97 17.01 -3.53 10.62
CA ILE A 97 17.43 -4.32 9.47
C ILE A 97 17.91 -5.69 9.97
N SER A 98 17.15 -6.73 9.62
CA SER A 98 17.59 -8.11 9.75
C SER A 98 18.63 -8.37 8.67
N ALA A 99 19.86 -8.66 9.12
CA ALA A 99 21.07 -8.75 8.32
C ALA A 99 20.94 -9.62 7.06
#